data_AF-B8HB84-F1
#
_entry.id   AF-B8HB84-F1
#
_cell.length_a   1.000
_cell.length_b   1.000
_cell.length_c   1.000
_cell.angle_alpha   90.00
_cell.angle_beta   90.00
_cell.angle_gamma   90.00
#
_symmetry.space_group_name_H-M   'P 1'
#
loop_
_entity.id
_entity.type
_entity.pdbx_description
1 polymer ?
#
loop_
_entity_poly.entity_id
_entity_poly.type
_entity_poly.pdbx_seq_one_letter_code
_entity_poly.pdbx_strand_id
1 'polypeptide(L)'
;MTAESSLRDIDLAHLAMAPALPAVLPGAAYVDSASADAVRLHLDNVVPALESLRSQSGRLAAWGVELAQRMLRGQRLLAAGNGGSAAEAQHLTAELVGRFDGERVPFSAISLHAETSAITAIANDYGYDDVFARQVRAHGRSGDLLILLSTSGKSPNLLRAAEAASRLNITTWALTGAGPNPLAAACDEAVMIDALNANAQEGHLIALHAVCRAFDLEVARRHPASTLQQDGRP
;
A
#
# COMPACT_ATOMS: atom_id res chain seq x y z
N MET A 1 22.24 -16.25 -3.56
CA MET A 1 22.20 -15.27 -2.45
C MET A 1 20.83 -15.40 -1.82
N THR A 2 20.70 -16.33 -0.87
CA THR A 2 19.42 -16.82 -0.36
C THR A 2 18.86 -15.83 0.64
N ALA A 3 17.68 -15.30 0.34
CA ALA A 3 16.89 -14.47 1.25
C ALA A 3 16.06 -15.40 2.14
N GLU A 4 16.72 -16.06 3.09
CA GLU A 4 16.09 -16.72 4.23
C GLU A 4 16.22 -15.83 5.45
N SER A 5 15.36 -14.81 5.53
CA SER A 5 14.97 -14.22 6.80
C SER A 5 13.49 -13.85 6.70
N SER A 6 12.66 -14.88 6.57
CA SER A 6 11.23 -14.73 6.85
C SER A 6 11.11 -14.29 8.32
N LEU A 7 10.15 -13.42 8.62
CA LEU A 7 9.88 -12.95 9.98
C LEU A 7 9.53 -14.06 10.99
N ARG A 8 9.45 -15.32 10.54
CA ARG A 8 9.35 -16.48 11.42
C ARG A 8 10.58 -16.69 12.30
N ASP A 9 11.75 -16.16 11.93
CA ASP A 9 13.02 -16.40 12.65
C ASP A 9 13.67 -15.14 13.25
N ILE A 10 13.08 -13.95 13.08
CA ILE A 10 13.57 -12.75 13.79
C ILE A 10 12.93 -12.71 15.17
N ASP A 11 13.71 -13.09 16.18
CA ASP A 11 13.34 -12.87 17.57
C ASP A 11 13.26 -11.35 17.83
N LEU A 12 12.03 -10.84 17.96
CA LEU A 12 11.78 -9.44 18.32
C LEU A 12 12.48 -9.05 19.62
N ALA A 13 12.76 -10.01 20.52
CA ALA A 13 13.56 -9.76 21.71
C ALA A 13 15.01 -9.40 21.37
N HIS A 14 15.60 -9.97 20.32
CA HIS A 14 16.96 -9.65 19.89
C HIS A 14 17.09 -8.23 19.32
N LEU A 15 16.04 -7.72 18.64
CA LEU A 15 15.98 -6.32 18.20
C LEU A 15 15.86 -5.33 19.36
N ALA A 16 15.17 -5.72 20.44
CA ALA A 16 15.04 -4.90 21.65
C ALA A 16 16.34 -4.82 22.48
N MET A 17 17.32 -5.70 22.22
CA MET A 17 18.61 -5.75 22.91
C MET A 17 19.75 -5.00 22.18
N ALA A 18 19.45 -4.31 21.07
CA ALA A 18 20.46 -3.50 20.39
C ALA A 18 21.01 -2.42 21.34
N PRO A 19 22.34 -2.19 21.38
CA PRO A 19 22.93 -1.19 22.28
C PRO A 19 22.35 0.19 21.99
N ALA A 20 22.01 0.93 23.05
CA ALA A 20 21.52 2.29 22.94
C ALA A 20 22.55 3.16 22.22
N LEU A 21 22.25 3.54 20.98
CA LEU A 21 23.04 4.53 20.26
C LEU A 21 22.89 5.89 20.97
N PRO A 22 23.96 6.70 21.04
CA PRO A 22 23.85 8.04 21.62
C PRO A 22 22.81 8.85 20.83
N ALA A 23 21.91 9.53 21.55
CA ALA A 23 20.83 10.32 20.95
C ALA A 23 21.33 11.46 20.05
N VAL A 24 22.57 11.89 20.24
CA VAL A 24 23.27 12.89 19.42
C VAL A 24 24.68 12.36 19.15
N LEU A 25 25.12 12.41 17.89
CA LEU A 25 26.49 12.03 17.53
C LEU A 25 27.49 12.96 18.25
N PRO A 26 28.57 12.42 18.86
CA PRO A 26 29.60 13.25 19.47
C PRO A 26 30.14 14.27 18.45
N GLY A 27 30.06 15.57 18.78
CA GLY A 27 30.47 16.65 17.89
C GLY A 27 29.37 17.25 16.99
N ALA A 28 28.12 16.78 17.09
CA ALA A 28 26.98 17.42 16.42
C ALA A 28 26.54 18.70 17.16
N ALA A 29 27.39 19.73 17.13
CA ALA A 29 27.12 21.06 17.68
C ALA A 29 26.04 21.86 16.90
N TYR A 30 25.33 21.22 15.98
CA TYR A 30 24.40 21.85 15.02
C TYR A 30 22.92 21.55 15.29
N VAL A 31 22.58 20.66 16.23
CA VAL A 31 21.18 20.36 16.54
C VAL A 31 20.72 21.23 17.70
N ASP A 32 19.89 22.23 17.41
CA ASP A 32 19.21 23.00 18.44
C ASP A 32 18.03 22.22 19.05
N SER A 33 17.57 22.67 20.22
CA SER A 33 16.46 22.02 20.93
C SER A 33 15.17 22.03 20.11
N ALA A 34 14.92 23.10 19.34
CA ALA A 34 13.71 23.24 18.52
C ALA A 34 13.64 22.19 17.41
N SER A 35 14.76 21.91 16.75
CA SER A 35 14.87 20.88 15.71
C SER A 35 14.68 19.49 16.29
N ALA A 36 15.26 19.22 17.47
CA ALA A 36 15.06 17.96 18.16
C ALA A 36 13.60 17.78 18.60
N ASP A 37 12.94 18.85 19.07
CA ASP A 37 11.54 18.82 19.49
C ASP A 37 10.59 18.64 18.29
N ALA A 38 10.89 19.23 17.13
CA ALA A 38 10.13 19.01 15.91
C ALA A 38 10.18 17.53 15.45
N VAL A 39 11.35 16.89 15.56
CA VAL A 39 11.48 15.45 15.26
C VAL A 39 10.71 14.60 16.27
N ARG A 40 10.82 14.89 17.57
CA ARG A 40 10.05 14.17 18.60
C ARG A 40 8.55 14.28 18.37
N LEU A 41 8.07 15.49 18.09
CA LEU A 41 6.67 15.74 17.77
C LEU A 41 6.21 14.91 16.56
N HIS A 42 7.02 14.83 15.50
CA HIS A 42 6.70 13.99 14.33
C HIS A 42 6.60 12.51 14.70
N LEU A 43 7.55 12.00 15.50
CA LEU A 43 7.56 10.61 15.95
C LEU A 43 6.36 10.30 16.85
N ASP A 44 6.00 11.20 17.76
CA ASP A 44 4.82 11.05 18.63
C ASP A 44 3.52 11.04 17.81
N ASN A 45 3.47 11.82 16.71
CA ASN A 45 2.32 11.87 15.80
C ASN A 45 2.11 10.60 14.96
N VAL A 46 3.03 9.63 14.99
CA VAL A 46 2.81 8.32 14.36
C VAL A 46 1.90 7.43 15.21
N VAL A 47 1.81 7.67 16.51
CA VAL A 47 1.04 6.83 17.44
C VAL A 47 -0.46 6.80 17.08
N PRO A 48 -1.13 7.93 16.81
CA PRO A 48 -2.51 7.93 16.33
C PRO A 48 -2.72 7.17 15.02
N ALA A 49 -1.72 7.18 14.12
CA ALA A 49 -1.77 6.40 12.89
C ALA A 49 -1.76 4.90 13.18
N LEU A 50 -0.89 4.44 14.08
CA LEU A 50 -0.84 3.03 14.52
C LEU A 50 -2.13 2.60 15.24
N GLU A 51 -2.70 3.45 16.08
CA GLU A 51 -3.96 3.19 16.77
C GLU A 51 -5.13 3.06 15.78
N SER A 52 -5.18 3.95 14.78
CA SER A 52 -6.13 3.88 13.66
C SER A 52 -6.04 2.53 12.95
N LEU A 53 -4.83 2.05 12.67
CA LEU A 53 -4.61 0.76 12.01
C LEU A 53 -4.98 -0.42 12.91
N ARG A 54 -4.66 -0.37 14.21
CA ARG A 54 -5.05 -1.43 15.16
C ARG A 54 -6.57 -1.58 15.23
N SER A 55 -7.30 -0.47 15.31
CA SER A 55 -8.77 -0.48 15.35
C SER A 55 -9.39 -1.03 14.06
N GLN A 56 -8.69 -0.89 12.92
CA GLN A 56 -9.13 -1.36 11.60
C GLN A 56 -8.44 -2.66 11.15
N SER A 57 -7.73 -3.34 12.05
CA SER A 57 -6.96 -4.55 11.74
C SER A 57 -7.78 -5.68 11.11
N GLY A 58 -9.04 -5.85 11.54
CA GLY A 58 -9.97 -6.81 10.94
C GLY A 58 -10.27 -6.51 9.47
N ARG A 59 -10.41 -5.23 9.10
CA ARG A 59 -10.61 -4.80 7.70
C ARG A 59 -9.35 -5.02 6.87
N LEU A 60 -8.18 -4.68 7.40
CA LEU A 60 -6.90 -4.93 6.71
C LEU A 60 -6.66 -6.43 6.46
N ALA A 61 -7.00 -7.28 7.43
CA ALA A 61 -6.93 -8.74 7.26
C ALA A 61 -7.92 -9.23 6.18
N ALA A 62 -9.16 -8.72 6.19
CA ALA A 62 -10.16 -9.04 5.17
C ALA A 62 -9.70 -8.63 3.77
N TRP A 63 -9.11 -7.44 3.62
CA TRP A 63 -8.54 -6.98 2.35
C TRP A 63 -7.45 -7.91 1.84
N GLY A 64 -6.50 -8.33 2.68
CA GLY A 64 -5.46 -9.28 2.27
C GLY A 64 -6.03 -10.62 1.79
N VAL A 65 -6.99 -11.17 2.54
CA VAL A 65 -7.66 -12.45 2.21
C VAL A 65 -8.45 -12.35 0.91
N GLU A 66 -9.25 -11.29 0.75
CA GLU A 66 -10.05 -11.09 -0.46
C GLU A 66 -9.17 -10.89 -1.69
N LEU A 67 -8.14 -10.05 -1.58
CA LEU A 67 -7.19 -9.80 -2.67
C LEU A 67 -6.52 -11.11 -3.11
N ALA A 68 -6.07 -11.94 -2.17
CA ALA A 68 -5.48 -13.25 -2.47
C ALA A 68 -6.45 -14.15 -3.24
N GLN A 69 -7.69 -14.28 -2.75
CA GLN A 69 -8.71 -15.11 -3.39
C GLN A 69 -9.10 -14.63 -4.79
N ARG A 70 -9.11 -13.32 -5.03
CA ARG A 70 -9.35 -12.75 -6.36
C ARG A 70 -8.17 -13.02 -7.29
N MET A 71 -6.95 -12.70 -6.87
CA MET A 71 -5.79 -12.86 -7.74
C MET A 71 -5.49 -14.33 -8.08
N LEU A 72 -5.78 -15.27 -7.17
CA LEU A 72 -5.71 -16.71 -7.45
C LEU A 72 -6.73 -17.18 -8.51
N ARG A 73 -7.81 -16.43 -8.74
CA ARG A 73 -8.80 -16.68 -9.81
C ARG A 73 -8.48 -15.89 -11.09
N GLY A 74 -7.31 -15.25 -11.16
CA GLY A 74 -6.83 -14.52 -12.33
C GLY A 74 -7.29 -13.06 -12.42
N GLN A 75 -7.95 -12.52 -11.39
CA GLN A 75 -8.21 -11.08 -11.31
C GLN A 75 -6.93 -10.30 -11.00
N ARG A 76 -6.92 -9.00 -11.27
CA ARG A 76 -5.77 -8.13 -11.01
C ARG A 76 -6.05 -7.00 -10.03
N LEU A 77 -4.95 -6.44 -9.53
CA LEU A 77 -4.94 -5.19 -8.77
C LEU A 77 -4.48 -4.03 -9.66
N LEU A 78 -5.23 -2.94 -9.64
CA LEU A 78 -4.77 -1.61 -10.07
C LEU A 78 -4.53 -0.77 -8.81
N ALA A 79 -3.44 0.00 -8.78
CA ALA A 79 -3.12 0.89 -7.67
C ALA A 79 -2.79 2.31 -8.16
N ALA A 80 -3.28 3.33 -7.46
CA ALA A 80 -2.97 4.71 -7.78
C ALA A 80 -2.89 5.61 -6.53
N GLY A 81 -2.05 6.62 -6.62
CA GLY A 81 -1.87 7.66 -5.61
C GLY A 81 -1.09 8.84 -6.18
N ASN A 82 -0.92 9.90 -5.40
CA ASN A 82 -0.15 11.09 -5.79
C ASN A 82 1.08 11.26 -4.87
N GLY A 83 2.22 11.71 -5.42
CA GLY A 83 3.43 11.95 -4.64
C GLY A 83 3.93 10.68 -3.92
N GLY A 84 4.19 10.75 -2.61
CA GLY A 84 4.61 9.56 -1.86
C GLY A 84 3.56 8.45 -1.84
N SER A 85 2.26 8.76 -1.93
CA SER A 85 1.21 7.74 -2.08
C SER A 85 1.26 7.04 -3.44
N ALA A 86 1.85 7.68 -4.46
CA ALA A 86 2.17 7.02 -5.72
C ALA A 86 3.34 6.03 -5.53
N ALA A 87 4.38 6.41 -4.79
CA ALA A 87 5.48 5.51 -4.45
C ALA A 87 4.97 4.27 -3.68
N GLU A 88 4.04 4.44 -2.74
CA GLU A 88 3.39 3.35 -2.01
C GLU A 88 2.50 2.47 -2.89
N ALA A 89 1.77 3.07 -3.84
CA ALA A 89 1.05 2.31 -4.87
C ALA A 89 2.02 1.43 -5.68
N GLN A 90 3.19 1.97 -6.07
CA GLN A 90 4.23 1.20 -6.74
C GLN A 90 4.76 0.09 -5.86
N HIS A 91 5.07 0.40 -4.60
CA HIS A 91 5.59 -0.52 -3.60
C HIS A 91 4.67 -1.73 -3.49
N LEU A 92 3.37 -1.52 -3.23
CA LEU A 92 2.38 -2.60 -3.17
C LEU A 92 2.40 -3.48 -4.43
N THR A 93 2.39 -2.87 -5.61
CA THR A 93 2.35 -3.64 -6.86
C THR A 93 3.64 -4.44 -7.07
N ALA A 94 4.80 -3.91 -6.66
CA ALA A 94 6.08 -4.61 -6.72
C ALA A 94 6.13 -5.82 -5.76
N GLU A 95 5.57 -5.69 -4.56
CA GLU A 95 5.46 -6.78 -3.59
C GLU A 95 4.58 -7.93 -4.11
N LEU A 96 3.50 -7.63 -4.85
CA LEU A 96 2.60 -8.62 -5.42
C LEU A 96 3.16 -9.31 -6.68
N VAL A 97 3.79 -8.53 -7.57
CA VAL A 97 4.42 -9.05 -8.80
C VAL A 97 5.68 -9.84 -8.49
N GLY A 98 6.51 -9.34 -7.57
CA GLY A 98 7.61 -10.09 -6.98
C GLY A 98 7.11 -10.95 -5.83
N ARG A 99 7.59 -10.65 -4.62
CA ARG A 99 7.21 -11.32 -3.38
C ARG A 99 7.45 -10.41 -2.18
N PHE A 100 6.63 -10.57 -1.14
CA PHE A 100 6.76 -9.86 0.14
C PHE A 100 7.44 -10.72 1.20
N ASP A 101 6.83 -11.84 1.59
CA ASP A 101 7.44 -12.81 2.53
C ASP A 101 7.39 -14.22 1.96
N GLY A 102 8.49 -14.97 2.10
CA GLY A 102 8.63 -16.29 1.51
C GLY A 102 8.65 -16.28 -0.02
N GLU A 103 8.61 -17.47 -0.62
CA GLU A 103 8.57 -17.66 -2.07
C GLU A 103 7.16 -18.08 -2.50
N ARG A 104 6.67 -17.52 -3.61
CA ARG A 104 5.32 -17.80 -4.15
C ARG A 104 5.20 -17.40 -5.61
N VAL A 105 4.08 -17.75 -6.24
CA VAL A 105 3.76 -17.30 -7.60
C VAL A 105 3.64 -15.77 -7.67
N PRO A 106 3.99 -15.16 -8.82
CA PRO A 106 3.76 -13.74 -9.07
C PRO A 106 2.28 -13.47 -9.34
N PHE A 107 1.81 -12.27 -9.02
CA PHE A 107 0.42 -11.85 -9.26
C PHE A 107 0.32 -10.60 -10.14
N SER A 108 -0.77 -10.47 -10.90
CA SER A 108 -0.98 -9.32 -11.78
C SER A 108 -1.38 -8.07 -10.99
N ALA A 109 -0.43 -7.16 -10.78
CA ALA A 109 -0.67 -5.86 -10.16
C ALA A 109 -0.04 -4.73 -11.01
N ILE A 110 -0.74 -3.61 -11.19
CA ILE A 110 -0.31 -2.48 -12.04
C ILE A 110 -0.42 -1.18 -11.25
N SER A 111 0.69 -0.44 -11.15
CA SER A 111 0.68 0.92 -10.61
C SER A 111 0.42 1.93 -11.72
N LEU A 112 -0.67 2.69 -11.60
CA LEU A 112 -1.15 3.56 -12.67
C LEU A 112 -0.30 4.85 -12.84
N HIS A 113 0.61 5.18 -11.92
CA HIS A 113 1.52 6.32 -12.09
C HIS A 113 2.84 5.97 -12.77
N ALA A 114 3.16 4.68 -12.92
CA ALA A 114 4.52 4.25 -13.22
C ALA A 114 4.93 4.46 -14.70
N GLU A 115 3.98 4.38 -15.64
CA GLU A 115 4.27 4.63 -17.06
C GLU A 115 4.15 6.13 -17.36
N THR A 116 5.30 6.77 -17.48
CA THR A 116 5.41 8.23 -17.57
C THR A 116 4.85 8.77 -18.89
N SER A 117 4.92 8.02 -19.97
CA SER A 117 4.41 8.45 -21.28
C SER A 117 2.88 8.56 -21.26
N ALA A 118 2.20 7.60 -20.65
CA ALA A 118 0.75 7.57 -20.46
C ALA A 118 0.32 8.70 -19.54
N ILE A 119 0.99 8.89 -18.40
CA ILE A 119 0.69 10.01 -17.48
C ILE A 119 0.80 11.35 -18.20
N THR A 120 1.90 11.60 -18.92
CA THR A 120 2.13 12.89 -19.58
C THR A 120 1.20 13.10 -20.77
N ALA A 121 0.96 12.08 -21.60
CA ALA A 121 0.02 12.16 -22.72
C ALA A 121 -1.42 12.40 -22.24
N ILE A 122 -1.88 11.65 -21.23
CA ILE A 122 -3.25 11.83 -20.70
C ILE A 122 -3.40 13.20 -20.05
N ALA A 123 -2.41 13.63 -19.25
CA ALA A 123 -2.46 14.94 -18.61
C ALA A 123 -2.49 16.08 -19.63
N ASN A 124 -1.71 15.97 -20.71
CA ASN A 124 -1.66 16.97 -21.78
C ASN A 124 -2.99 17.04 -22.56
N ASP A 125 -3.56 15.88 -22.91
CA ASP A 125 -4.67 15.81 -23.86
C ASP A 125 -6.05 15.89 -23.18
N TYR A 126 -6.16 15.44 -21.93
CA TYR A 126 -7.44 15.32 -21.19
C TYR A 126 -7.44 16.04 -19.83
N GLY A 127 -6.27 16.51 -19.37
CA GLY A 127 -6.09 17.12 -18.06
C GLY A 127 -5.65 16.12 -16.99
N TYR A 128 -4.94 16.62 -15.97
CA TYR A 128 -4.36 15.79 -14.91
C TYR A 128 -5.41 15.03 -14.09
N ASP A 129 -6.64 15.53 -14.03
CA ASP A 129 -7.76 14.87 -13.34
C ASP A 129 -8.14 13.53 -13.99
N ASP A 130 -7.85 13.29 -15.27
CA ASP A 130 -8.22 12.04 -15.95
C ASP A 130 -7.09 10.99 -16.01
N VAL A 131 -5.89 11.30 -15.49
CA VAL A 131 -4.70 10.45 -15.63
C VAL A 131 -4.90 9.01 -15.15
N PHE A 132 -5.60 8.83 -14.03
CA PHE A 132 -5.90 7.50 -13.51
C PHE A 132 -7.20 6.92 -14.08
N ALA A 133 -8.24 7.74 -14.24
CA ALA A 133 -9.54 7.29 -14.76
C ALA A 133 -9.43 6.70 -16.18
N ARG A 134 -8.62 7.31 -17.05
CA ARG A 134 -8.36 6.81 -18.40
C ARG A 134 -7.68 5.43 -18.37
N GLN A 135 -6.72 5.24 -17.47
CA GLN A 135 -6.01 3.98 -17.32
C GLN A 135 -6.86 2.89 -16.69
N VAL A 136 -7.73 3.23 -15.72
CA VAL A 136 -8.73 2.30 -15.17
C VAL A 136 -9.64 1.78 -16.29
N ARG A 137 -10.13 2.66 -17.17
CA ARG A 137 -10.95 2.28 -18.33
C ARG A 137 -10.21 1.37 -19.32
N ALA A 138 -8.90 1.58 -19.51
CA ALA A 138 -8.10 0.78 -20.43
C ALA A 138 -7.77 -0.61 -19.87
N HIS A 139 -7.29 -0.66 -18.63
CA HIS A 139 -6.67 -1.85 -18.03
C HIS A 139 -7.59 -2.69 -17.16
N GLY A 140 -8.61 -2.08 -16.57
CA GLY A 140 -9.52 -2.73 -15.63
C GLY A 140 -10.53 -3.65 -16.31
N ARG A 141 -10.90 -4.73 -15.63
CA ARG A 141 -11.93 -5.68 -16.02
C ARG A 141 -12.88 -5.94 -14.86
N SER A 142 -14.11 -6.34 -15.16
CA SER A 142 -15.11 -6.69 -14.15
C SER A 142 -14.56 -7.73 -13.17
N GLY A 143 -14.69 -7.47 -11.87
CA GLY A 143 -14.16 -8.32 -10.79
C GLY A 143 -12.74 -8.00 -10.34
N ASP A 144 -11.99 -7.17 -11.08
CA ASP A 144 -10.70 -6.63 -10.62
C ASP A 144 -10.88 -5.75 -9.38
N LEU A 145 -9.74 -5.36 -8.79
CA LEU A 145 -9.68 -4.44 -7.66
C LEU A 145 -8.88 -3.19 -8.01
N LEU A 146 -9.36 -2.03 -7.53
CA LEU A 146 -8.65 -0.76 -7.58
C LEU A 146 -8.41 -0.28 -6.14
N ILE A 147 -7.15 -0.07 -5.76
CA ILE A 147 -6.79 0.59 -4.51
C ILE A 147 -6.29 2.02 -4.77
N LEU A 148 -6.84 2.99 -4.04
CA LEU A 148 -6.55 4.41 -4.18
C LEU A 148 -5.97 4.96 -2.88
N LEU A 149 -4.81 5.60 -2.98
CA LEU A 149 -4.08 6.13 -1.83
C LEU A 149 -4.08 7.67 -1.85
N SER A 150 -4.66 8.29 -0.82
CA SER A 150 -4.75 9.75 -0.71
C SER A 150 -4.79 10.22 0.73
N THR A 151 -3.70 10.80 1.24
CA THR A 151 -3.66 11.35 2.60
C THR A 151 -4.74 12.42 2.85
N SER A 152 -5.13 13.17 1.82
CA SER A 152 -6.24 14.15 1.94
C SER A 152 -7.63 13.56 1.68
N GLY A 153 -7.71 12.45 0.94
CA GLY A 153 -8.97 11.89 0.44
C GLY A 153 -9.72 12.79 -0.56
N LYS A 154 -9.07 13.80 -1.14
CA LYS A 154 -9.72 14.87 -1.93
C LYS A 154 -9.19 15.01 -3.36
N SER A 155 -8.20 14.22 -3.77
CA SER A 155 -7.56 14.36 -5.09
C SER A 155 -8.55 14.08 -6.23
N PRO A 156 -8.82 15.04 -7.13
CA PRO A 156 -9.80 14.86 -8.20
C PRO A 156 -9.48 13.68 -9.13
N ASN A 157 -8.19 13.44 -9.40
CA ASN A 157 -7.76 12.33 -10.25
C ASN A 157 -8.05 10.95 -9.67
N LEU A 158 -8.04 10.80 -8.34
CA LEU A 158 -8.43 9.56 -7.67
C LEU A 158 -9.95 9.42 -7.60
N LEU A 159 -10.68 10.52 -7.38
CA LEU A 159 -12.14 10.50 -7.42
C LEU A 159 -12.69 10.06 -8.78
N ARG A 160 -12.12 10.59 -9.88
CA ARG A 160 -12.48 10.14 -11.23
C ARG A 160 -12.09 8.69 -11.49
N ALA A 161 -11.01 8.20 -10.87
CA ALA A 161 -10.62 6.80 -10.96
C ALA A 161 -11.62 5.87 -10.25
N ALA A 162 -12.07 6.23 -9.05
CA ALA A 162 -13.11 5.51 -8.32
C ALA A 162 -14.41 5.44 -9.13
N GLU A 163 -14.84 6.57 -9.70
CA GLU A 163 -16.02 6.61 -10.57
C GLU A 163 -15.88 5.72 -11.80
N ALA A 164 -14.71 5.75 -12.46
CA ALA A 164 -14.43 4.90 -13.62
C ALA A 164 -14.45 3.41 -13.27
N ALA A 165 -13.93 3.03 -12.10
CA ALA A 165 -13.95 1.66 -11.61
C ALA A 165 -15.37 1.16 -11.31
N SER A 166 -16.19 1.98 -10.64
CA SER A 166 -17.59 1.67 -10.35
C SER A 166 -18.37 1.32 -11.63
N ARG A 167 -18.19 2.10 -12.70
CA ARG A 167 -18.84 1.85 -14.01
C ARG A 167 -18.39 0.54 -14.69
N LEU A 168 -17.30 -0.08 -14.25
CA LEU A 168 -16.71 -1.30 -14.82
C LEU A 168 -16.89 -2.52 -13.91
N ASN A 169 -17.66 -2.41 -12.82
CA ASN A 169 -17.79 -3.44 -11.79
C ASN A 169 -16.43 -3.87 -11.20
N ILE A 170 -15.54 -2.88 -11.00
CA ILE A 170 -14.26 -3.05 -10.30
C ILE A 170 -14.50 -2.66 -8.85
N THR A 171 -14.08 -3.53 -7.92
CA THR A 171 -14.16 -3.23 -6.48
C THR A 171 -13.12 -2.17 -6.12
N THR A 172 -13.51 -1.20 -5.30
CA THR A 172 -12.71 -0.02 -4.97
C THR A 172 -12.39 0.05 -3.49
N TRP A 173 -11.10 0.15 -3.17
CA TRP A 173 -10.59 0.37 -1.82
C TRP A 173 -9.87 1.71 -1.73
N ALA A 174 -9.99 2.39 -0.59
CA ALA A 174 -9.29 3.64 -0.33
C ALA A 174 -8.44 3.56 0.95
N LEU A 175 -7.15 3.88 0.84
CA LEU A 175 -6.33 4.27 1.99
C LEU A 175 -6.30 5.80 2.05
N THR A 176 -6.87 6.37 3.10
CA THR A 176 -6.93 7.84 3.25
C THR A 176 -6.34 8.31 4.57
N GLY A 177 -6.13 9.62 4.71
CA GLY A 177 -6.01 10.23 6.03
C GLY A 177 -7.36 10.30 6.74
N ALA A 178 -7.49 11.23 7.68
CA ALA A 178 -8.67 11.37 8.53
C ALA A 178 -9.98 11.53 7.73
N GLY A 179 -11.04 10.90 8.24
CA GLY A 179 -12.39 11.03 7.73
C GLY A 179 -13.19 12.12 8.45
N PRO A 180 -14.37 12.50 7.92
CA PRO A 180 -14.91 12.08 6.62
C PRO A 180 -14.20 12.77 5.45
N ASN A 181 -14.07 12.06 4.32
CA ASN A 181 -13.52 12.64 3.09
C ASN A 181 -14.19 12.04 1.82
N PRO A 182 -14.13 12.75 0.67
CA PRO A 182 -14.82 12.34 -0.55
C PRO A 182 -14.38 10.98 -1.09
N LEU A 183 -13.09 10.65 -1.03
CA LEU A 183 -12.58 9.40 -1.59
C LEU A 183 -13.05 8.18 -0.78
N ALA A 184 -13.02 8.28 0.55
CA ALA A 184 -13.55 7.24 1.43
C ALA A 184 -15.06 7.01 1.22
N ALA A 185 -15.82 8.05 0.87
CA ALA A 185 -17.24 7.94 0.56
C ALA A 185 -17.52 7.42 -0.86
N ALA A 186 -16.58 7.56 -1.79
CA ALA A 186 -16.72 7.16 -3.19
C ALA A 186 -16.30 5.70 -3.45
N CYS A 187 -15.49 5.11 -2.57
CA CYS A 187 -15.04 3.72 -2.67
C CYS A 187 -15.95 2.76 -1.88
N ASP A 188 -15.95 1.47 -2.27
CA ASP A 188 -16.71 0.41 -1.61
C ASP A 188 -16.25 0.20 -0.15
N GLU A 189 -14.94 0.27 0.07
CA GLU A 189 -14.36 0.26 1.41
C GLU A 189 -13.22 1.27 1.55
N ALA A 190 -12.97 1.69 2.80
CA ALA A 190 -11.86 2.56 3.13
C ALA A 190 -11.20 2.17 4.45
N VAL A 191 -9.90 2.39 4.56
CA VAL A 191 -9.18 2.49 5.83
C VAL A 191 -8.69 3.93 5.97
N MET A 192 -9.12 4.59 7.04
CA MET A 192 -8.85 6.00 7.30
C MET A 192 -7.83 6.11 8.43
N ILE A 193 -6.76 6.86 8.21
CA ILE A 193 -5.70 7.03 9.20
C ILE A 193 -5.82 8.42 9.83
N ASP A 194 -6.22 8.46 11.10
CA ASP A 194 -6.40 9.70 11.84
C ASP A 194 -5.04 10.26 12.29
N ALA A 195 -4.35 10.91 11.35
CA ALA A 195 -3.05 11.52 11.57
C ALA A 195 -2.80 12.67 10.58
N LEU A 196 -1.75 13.46 10.84
CA LEU A 196 -1.26 14.45 9.89
C LEU A 196 -0.84 13.78 8.58
N ASN A 197 -0.86 14.51 7.46
CA ASN A 197 -0.62 13.92 6.13
C ASN A 197 0.66 13.08 6.01
N ALA A 198 1.77 13.51 6.63
CA ALA A 198 3.03 12.75 6.61
C ALA A 198 2.90 11.43 7.41
N ASN A 199 2.33 11.47 8.61
CA ASN A 199 2.10 10.27 9.42
C ASN A 199 0.99 9.36 8.85
N ALA A 200 0.02 9.94 8.15
CA ALA A 200 -0.98 9.18 7.42
C ALA A 200 -0.34 8.40 6.25
N GLN A 201 0.64 8.98 5.57
CA GLN A 201 1.44 8.29 4.56
C GLN A 201 2.26 7.15 5.20
N GLU A 202 2.99 7.40 6.28
CA GLU A 202 3.68 6.34 7.04
C GLU A 202 2.72 5.19 7.42
N GLY A 203 1.52 5.54 7.87
CA GLY A 203 0.46 4.58 8.15
C GLY A 203 -0.05 3.83 6.92
N HIS A 204 -0.10 4.45 5.74
CA HIS A 204 -0.45 3.77 4.48
C HIS A 204 0.56 2.66 4.17
N LEU A 205 1.86 2.92 4.27
CA LEU A 205 2.88 1.88 4.08
C LEU A 205 2.71 0.71 5.07
N ILE A 206 2.43 0.99 6.35
CA ILE A 206 2.17 -0.04 7.35
C ILE A 206 0.90 -0.85 7.02
N ALA A 207 -0.16 -0.17 6.58
CA ALA A 207 -1.39 -0.82 6.13
C ALA A 207 -1.13 -1.76 4.95
N LEU A 208 -0.35 -1.32 3.95
CA LEU A 208 0.02 -2.12 2.79
C LEU A 208 0.79 -3.38 3.21
N HIS A 209 1.79 -3.26 4.09
CA HIS A 209 2.50 -4.43 4.61
C HIS A 209 1.60 -5.37 5.40
N ALA A 210 0.64 -4.85 6.18
CA ALA A 210 -0.34 -5.66 6.89
C ALA A 210 -1.27 -6.43 5.93
N VAL A 211 -1.70 -5.79 4.83
CA VAL A 211 -2.45 -6.44 3.75
C VAL A 211 -1.61 -7.54 3.10
N CYS A 212 -0.33 -7.27 2.77
CA CYS A 212 0.58 -8.27 2.20
C CYS A 212 0.78 -9.48 3.14
N ARG A 213 0.90 -9.27 4.46
CA ARG A 213 0.97 -10.36 5.46
C ARG A 213 -0.23 -11.30 5.36
N ALA A 214 -1.44 -10.73 5.36
CA ALA A 214 -2.67 -11.51 5.30
C ALA A 214 -2.86 -12.18 3.92
N PHE A 215 -2.46 -11.49 2.85
CA PHE A 215 -2.45 -11.99 1.49
C PHE A 215 -1.56 -13.24 1.36
N ASP A 216 -0.28 -13.15 1.75
CA ASP A 216 0.67 -14.26 1.62
C ASP A 216 0.25 -15.47 2.46
N LEU A 217 -0.30 -15.23 3.66
CA LEU A 217 -0.86 -16.29 4.50
C LEU A 217 -2.01 -17.03 3.80
N GLU A 218 -2.90 -16.31 3.13
CA GLU A 218 -4.03 -16.91 2.41
C GLU A 218 -3.58 -17.65 1.14
N VAL A 219 -2.62 -17.10 0.40
CA VAL A 219 -2.01 -17.78 -0.76
C VAL A 219 -1.38 -19.10 -0.32
N ALA A 220 -0.60 -19.10 0.75
CA ALA A 220 0.07 -20.30 1.26
C ALA A 220 -0.94 -21.39 1.72
N ARG A 221 -2.09 -21.00 2.28
CA ARG A 221 -3.15 -21.95 2.67
C ARG A 221 -3.79 -22.65 1.47
N ARG A 222 -3.92 -21.95 0.34
CA ARG A 222 -4.62 -22.45 -0.86
C ARG A 222 -3.69 -23.12 -1.86
N HIS A 223 -2.42 -22.74 -1.88
CA HIS A 223 -1.40 -23.28 -2.77
C HIS A 223 -0.14 -23.65 -1.98
N PRO A 224 -0.17 -24.75 -1.20
CA PRO A 224 1.00 -25.20 -0.47
C PRO A 224 2.17 -25.49 -1.43
N ALA A 225 3.39 -25.20 -0.97
CA ALA A 225 4.64 -25.22 -1.73
C ALA A 225 4.93 -26.53 -2.49
N SER A 226 4.28 -27.64 -2.13
CA SER A 226 4.35 -28.91 -2.87
C SER A 226 3.85 -28.82 -4.31
N THR A 227 3.11 -27.75 -4.67
CA THR A 227 2.59 -27.53 -6.02
C THR A 227 3.58 -26.79 -6.92
N LEU A 228 4.60 -26.13 -6.36
CA LEU A 228 5.55 -25.28 -7.11
C LEU A 228 6.75 -26.05 -7.66
N GLN A 229 7.00 -27.28 -7.19
CA GLN A 229 8.11 -28.12 -7.66
C GLN A 229 7.85 -28.84 -8.99
N GLN A 230 6.62 -28.81 -9.55
CA GLN A 230 6.30 -29.56 -10.78
C GLN A 230 6.57 -28.80 -12.08
N ASP A 231 6.80 -27.48 -12.04
CA ASP A 231 7.12 -26.68 -13.24
C ASP A 231 8.63 -26.42 -13.45
N GLY A 232 9.47 -27.15 -12.71
CA GLY A 232 10.91 -27.19 -12.92
C GLY A 232 11.27 -27.84 -14.25
N ARG A 233 11.21 -27.07 -15.34
CA ARG A 233 12.02 -27.33 -16.53
C ARG A 233 13.43 -26.78 -16.31
N PRO A 234 14.46 -27.49 -16.82
CA PRO A 234 15.86 -27.37 -16.42
C PRO A 234 16.48 -25.99 -16.65
#